data_AF-A0A4Y9IVA6-F1
#
_entry.id   AF-A0A4Y9IVA6-F1
#
_cell.length_a   1.000
_cell.length_b   1.000
_cell.length_c   1.000
_cell.angle_alpha   90.00
_cell.angle_beta   90.00
_cell.angle_gamma   90.00
#
_symmetry.space_group_name_H-M   'P 1'
#
loop_
_entity.id
_entity.type
_entity.pdbx_description
1 polymer ?
#
loop_
_entity_poly.entity_id
_entity_poly.type
_entity_poly.pdbx_seq_one_letter_code
_entity_poly.pdbx_strand_id
1 'polypeptide(L)'
;MLELHERFKDDVLIQKVNLDGAELIIKPYPYNRSHKDGLPDWFDGLLEKFVHVITRDAKEDRRKTAKTVREFRSERAVRVHWIKPILENASDKRITRFRYIENSGREREYFWYRAKGYMVVVEYINPNFALITGFCVDQSNHAYYMRKLQNKA
;
A
#
# COMPACT_ATOMS: atom_id res chain seq x y z
N MET A 1 5.41 6.35 16.37
CA MET A 1 5.89 5.59 15.18
C MET A 1 6.13 4.13 15.48
N LEU A 2 6.94 3.78 16.49
CA LEU A 2 7.15 2.38 16.90
C LEU A 2 5.84 1.69 17.32
N GLU A 3 5.00 2.34 18.11
CA GLU A 3 3.68 1.80 18.48
C GLU A 3 2.79 1.53 17.26
N LEU A 4 2.78 2.44 16.28
CA LEU A 4 2.03 2.26 15.04
C LEU A 4 2.59 1.11 14.18
N HIS A 5 3.91 0.95 14.19
CA HIS A 5 4.60 -0.16 13.53
C HIS A 5 4.25 -1.51 14.18
N GLU A 6 4.26 -1.58 15.51
CA GLU A 6 3.84 -2.79 16.23
C GLU A 6 2.37 -3.10 15.99
N ARG A 7 1.47 -2.09 16.02
CA ARG A 7 0.07 -2.31 15.65
C ARG A 7 -0.10 -2.83 14.22
N PHE A 8 0.67 -2.31 13.27
CA PHE A 8 0.65 -2.84 11.90
C PHE A 8 1.18 -4.27 11.82
N LYS A 9 2.24 -4.60 12.56
CA LYS A 9 2.72 -5.98 12.68
C LYS A 9 1.62 -6.86 13.24
N ASP A 10 0.92 -6.43 14.26
CA ASP A 10 -0.16 -7.19 14.86
C ASP A 10 -1.30 -7.40 13.86
N ASP A 11 -1.78 -6.33 13.22
CA ASP A 11 -2.92 -6.37 12.29
C ASP A 11 -2.61 -7.23 11.06
N VAL A 12 -1.37 -7.21 10.55
CA VAL A 12 -1.05 -7.75 9.22
C VAL A 12 -0.06 -8.91 9.21
N LEU A 13 0.71 -9.14 10.27
CA LEU A 13 1.52 -10.36 10.44
C LEU A 13 0.93 -11.34 11.45
N ILE A 14 0.41 -10.85 12.58
CA ILE A 14 -0.03 -11.73 13.68
C ILE A 14 -1.48 -12.16 13.48
N GLN A 15 -2.36 -11.21 13.19
CA GLN A 15 -3.79 -11.45 13.07
C GLN A 15 -4.24 -11.85 11.65
N LYS A 16 -3.32 -12.38 10.81
CA LYS A 16 -3.57 -13.05 9.51
C LYS A 16 -4.77 -12.48 8.73
N VAL A 17 -4.52 -11.61 7.76
CA VAL A 17 -5.59 -11.02 6.93
C VAL A 17 -6.17 -12.08 6.00
N ASN A 18 -7.50 -12.24 6.00
CA ASN A 18 -8.19 -13.13 5.07
C ASN A 18 -8.76 -12.36 3.88
N LEU A 19 -8.45 -12.81 2.68
CA LEU A 19 -9.00 -12.30 1.41
C LEU A 19 -9.58 -13.49 0.63
N ASP A 20 -10.90 -13.49 0.41
CA ASP A 20 -11.64 -14.58 -0.24
C ASP A 20 -11.38 -15.97 0.36
N GLY A 21 -11.18 -16.03 1.69
CA GLY A 21 -10.87 -17.29 2.38
C GLY A 21 -9.42 -17.75 2.25
N ALA A 22 -8.54 -16.97 1.60
CA ALA A 22 -7.10 -17.19 1.58
C ALA A 22 -6.38 -16.25 2.55
N GLU A 23 -5.39 -16.77 3.27
CA GLU A 23 -4.55 -15.99 4.16
C GLU A 23 -3.52 -15.17 3.36
N LEU A 24 -3.47 -13.86 3.63
CA LEU A 24 -2.50 -12.96 3.03
C LEU A 24 -1.20 -13.02 3.84
N ILE A 25 -0.16 -13.62 3.25
CA ILE A 25 1.15 -13.75 3.88
C ILE A 25 2.00 -12.52 3.52
N ILE A 26 2.18 -11.62 4.48
CA ILE A 26 3.17 -10.54 4.35
C ILE A 26 4.53 -11.04 4.82
N LYS A 27 5.51 -10.98 3.92
CA LYS A 27 6.89 -11.27 4.30
C LYS A 27 7.46 -10.13 5.15
N PRO A 28 8.04 -10.41 6.32
CA PRO A 28 8.48 -9.39 7.27
C PRO A 28 9.87 -8.84 6.91
N TYR A 29 10.03 -8.34 5.68
CA TYR A 29 11.31 -7.80 5.25
C TYR A 29 11.62 -6.51 6.00
N PRO A 30 12.81 -6.37 6.62
CA PRO A 30 13.24 -5.11 7.19
C PRO A 30 13.53 -4.12 6.06
N TYR A 31 13.18 -2.87 6.31
CA TYR A 31 13.58 -1.75 5.48
C TYR A 31 15.05 -1.41 5.75
N ASN A 32 15.82 -1.16 4.70
CA ASN A 32 17.27 -0.89 4.78
C ASN A 32 17.72 0.12 3.72
N ARG A 33 16.79 1.00 3.31
CA ARG A 33 16.98 1.94 2.21
C ARG A 33 16.74 3.38 2.63
N SER A 34 16.71 3.68 3.93
CA SER A 34 16.37 5.02 4.43
C SER A 34 17.25 6.11 3.83
N HIS A 35 18.58 5.94 3.86
CA HIS A 35 19.51 6.88 3.25
C HIS A 35 19.29 7.06 1.74
N LYS A 36 19.10 5.95 1.01
CA LYS A 36 18.85 5.98 -0.44
C LYS A 36 17.56 6.71 -0.77
N ASP A 37 16.51 6.49 0.01
CA ASP A 37 15.19 7.04 -0.22
C ASP A 37 15.00 8.42 0.45
N GLY A 38 16.04 8.99 1.08
CA GLY A 38 15.98 10.31 1.71
C GLY A 38 15.14 10.36 2.99
N LEU A 39 14.97 9.22 3.66
CA LEU A 39 14.29 9.10 4.95
C LEU A 39 15.30 9.14 6.09
N PRO A 40 14.88 9.55 7.31
CA PRO A 40 15.70 9.42 8.50
C PRO A 40 16.13 7.97 8.76
N ASP A 41 17.36 7.76 9.22
CA ASP A 41 17.94 6.42 9.42
C ASP A 41 17.15 5.51 10.37
N TRP A 42 16.35 6.08 11.29
CA TRP A 42 15.50 5.29 12.20
C TRP A 42 14.38 4.53 11.50
N PHE A 43 14.12 4.79 10.21
CA PHE A 43 13.22 3.97 9.40
C PHE A 43 13.81 2.58 9.08
N ASP A 44 15.13 2.42 9.11
CA ASP A 44 15.76 1.13 8.89
C ASP A 44 15.42 0.16 10.04
N GLY A 45 15.22 -1.11 9.70
CA GLY A 45 14.75 -2.14 10.62
C GLY A 45 13.23 -2.20 10.82
N LEU A 46 12.48 -1.16 10.44
CA LEU A 46 11.01 -1.26 10.35
C LEU A 46 10.60 -2.20 9.21
N LEU A 47 9.39 -2.73 9.24
CA LEU A 47 8.85 -3.52 8.14
C LEU A 47 8.79 -2.70 6.85
N GLU A 48 9.33 -3.22 5.75
CA GLU A 48 9.32 -2.58 4.45
C GLU A 48 7.89 -2.16 4.04
N LYS A 49 6.90 -3.06 4.20
CA LYS A 49 5.51 -2.75 3.82
C LYS A 49 4.89 -1.68 4.70
N PHE A 50 5.26 -1.61 5.97
CA PHE A 50 4.85 -0.52 6.84
C PHE A 50 5.39 0.81 6.31
N VAL A 51 6.69 0.88 6.00
CA VAL A 51 7.32 2.07 5.43
C VAL A 51 6.64 2.48 4.13
N HIS A 52 6.35 1.53 3.23
CA HIS A 52 5.63 1.79 1.97
C HIS A 52 4.18 2.24 2.14
N VAL A 53 3.52 1.89 3.26
CA VAL A 53 2.16 2.35 3.56
C VAL A 53 2.18 3.79 4.05
N ILE A 54 3.15 4.16 4.90
CA ILE A 54 3.17 5.50 5.53
C ILE A 54 3.97 6.55 4.75
N THR A 55 4.69 6.14 3.71
CA THR A 55 5.44 7.03 2.81
C THR A 55 4.91 6.99 1.39
N ARG A 56 5.27 7.98 0.57
CA ARG A 56 5.04 7.96 -0.88
C ARG A 56 6.32 8.30 -1.63
N ASP A 57 6.43 7.78 -2.84
CA ASP A 57 7.47 8.21 -3.77
C ASP A 57 7.20 9.67 -4.19
N ALA A 58 8.23 10.49 -4.16
CA ALA A 58 8.23 11.88 -4.57
C ALA A 58 9.50 12.16 -5.38
N LYS A 59 9.44 13.13 -6.30
CA LYS A 59 10.66 13.62 -6.96
C LYS A 59 11.28 14.71 -6.10
N GLU A 60 12.59 14.64 -5.91
CA GLU A 60 13.37 15.65 -5.18
C GLU A 60 13.28 17.04 -5.84
N ASP A 61 13.16 17.09 -7.17
CA ASP A 61 12.89 18.31 -7.92
C ASP A 61 11.95 18.06 -9.15
N ARG A 62 11.64 19.11 -9.92
CA ARG A 62 10.73 19.04 -11.08
C ARG A 62 11.37 18.45 -12.35
N ARG A 63 12.67 18.16 -12.35
CA ARG A 63 13.40 17.69 -13.53
C ARG A 63 13.07 16.23 -13.82
N LYS A 64 13.23 15.83 -15.08
CA LYS A 64 13.00 14.43 -15.48
C LYS A 64 14.00 13.47 -14.82
N THR A 65 15.25 13.90 -14.68
CA THR A 65 16.38 13.16 -14.09
C THR A 65 16.41 13.19 -12.56
N ALA A 66 15.45 13.88 -11.92
CA ALA A 66 15.40 14.00 -10.47
C ALA A 66 15.35 12.61 -9.81
N LYS A 67 16.09 12.47 -8.71
CA LYS A 67 16.04 11.30 -7.88
C LYS A 67 14.63 11.15 -7.29
N THR A 68 14.12 9.91 -7.30
CA THR A 68 12.93 9.56 -6.53
C THR A 68 13.34 9.34 -5.08
N VAL A 69 12.73 10.11 -4.18
CA VAL A 69 12.84 10.01 -2.72
C VAL A 69 11.50 9.55 -2.15
N ARG A 70 11.47 9.23 -0.86
CA ARG A 70 10.24 8.94 -0.11
C ARG A 70 9.92 10.09 0.84
N GLU A 71 8.67 10.48 0.86
CA GLU A 71 8.13 11.50 1.75
C GLU A 71 7.21 10.81 2.78
N PHE A 72 7.44 11.04 4.08
CA PHE A 72 6.53 10.60 5.13
C PHE A 72 5.22 11.39 5.08
N ARG A 73 4.11 10.69 5.29
CA ARG A 73 2.76 11.24 5.15
C ARG A 73 1.92 10.83 6.36
N SER A 74 1.73 11.78 7.29
CA SER A 74 1.00 11.53 8.54
C SER A 74 -0.43 11.06 8.27
N GLU A 75 -1.06 11.55 7.21
CA GLU A 75 -2.40 11.16 6.80
C GLU A 75 -2.46 9.68 6.36
N ARG A 76 -1.36 9.13 5.85
CA ARG A 76 -1.28 7.71 5.51
C ARG A 76 -1.05 6.86 6.76
N ALA A 77 -0.16 7.34 7.65
CA ALA A 77 0.16 6.68 8.91
C ALA A 77 -1.09 6.46 9.78
N VAL A 78 -1.96 7.47 9.92
CA VAL A 78 -3.18 7.33 10.72
C VAL A 78 -4.20 6.35 10.11
N ARG A 79 -4.08 5.97 8.83
CA ARG A 79 -5.01 5.07 8.13
C ARG A 79 -4.50 3.64 7.97
N VAL A 80 -3.35 3.32 8.55
CA VAL A 80 -2.77 1.97 8.51
C VAL A 80 -3.78 0.91 8.97
N HIS A 81 -4.54 1.21 10.04
CA HIS A 81 -5.59 0.34 10.58
C HIS A 81 -6.78 0.10 9.64
N TRP A 82 -6.90 0.81 8.51
CA TRP A 82 -7.96 0.56 7.52
C TRP A 82 -7.63 -0.58 6.56
N ILE A 83 -6.37 -1.00 6.48
CA ILE A 83 -5.93 -2.00 5.49
C ILE A 83 -6.65 -3.32 5.70
N LYS A 84 -6.60 -3.86 6.93
CA LYS A 84 -7.24 -5.12 7.29
C LYS A 84 -8.76 -5.13 7.00
N PRO A 85 -9.58 -4.20 7.53
CA PRO A 85 -11.02 -4.24 7.29
C PRO A 85 -11.41 -4.02 5.82
N ILE A 86 -10.61 -3.27 5.03
CA ILE A 86 -10.87 -3.13 3.59
C ILE A 86 -10.68 -4.47 2.86
N LEU A 87 -9.65 -5.23 3.23
CA LEU A 87 -9.36 -6.53 2.61
C LEU A 87 -10.37 -7.60 3.06
N GLU A 88 -10.67 -7.67 4.36
CA GLU A 88 -11.61 -8.66 4.90
C GLU A 88 -13.06 -8.42 4.46
N ASN A 89 -13.41 -7.17 4.12
CA ASN A 89 -14.72 -6.80 3.61
C ASN A 89 -14.68 -6.47 2.11
N ALA A 90 -13.80 -7.13 1.34
CA ALA A 90 -13.64 -6.90 -0.09
C ALA A 90 -14.92 -7.03 -0.92
N SER A 91 -15.90 -7.81 -0.46
CA SER A 91 -17.21 -8.00 -1.11
C SER A 91 -18.26 -6.95 -0.73
N ASP A 92 -17.97 -6.08 0.25
CA ASP A 92 -18.89 -5.00 0.62
C ASP A 92 -19.03 -3.99 -0.53
N LYS A 93 -20.27 -3.59 -0.86
CA LYS A 93 -20.59 -2.65 -1.94
C LYS A 93 -19.87 -1.29 -1.85
N ARG A 94 -19.36 -0.92 -0.66
CA ARG A 94 -18.59 0.31 -0.42
C ARG A 94 -17.14 0.19 -0.92
N ILE A 95 -16.65 -1.04 -1.12
CA ILE A 95 -15.32 -1.34 -1.61
C ILE A 95 -15.39 -1.62 -3.11
N THR A 96 -14.81 -0.74 -3.91
CA THR A 96 -14.63 -0.99 -5.34
C THR A 96 -13.39 -1.85 -5.53
N ARG A 97 -13.59 -3.13 -5.89
CA ARG A 97 -12.54 -4.09 -6.19
C ARG A 97 -12.31 -4.21 -7.69
N PHE A 98 -11.06 -4.19 -8.15
CA PHE A 98 -10.71 -4.41 -9.57
C PHE A 98 -9.26 -4.90 -9.75
N ARG A 99 -9.00 -5.59 -10.87
CA ARG A 99 -7.66 -6.03 -11.26
C ARG A 99 -7.09 -5.19 -12.37
N TYR A 100 -5.78 -5.04 -12.41
CA TYR A 100 -5.08 -4.28 -13.44
C TYR A 100 -3.68 -4.85 -13.66
N ILE A 101 -3.29 -5.01 -14.93
CA ILE A 101 -1.95 -5.44 -15.32
C ILE A 101 -1.05 -4.20 -15.37
N GLU A 102 -0.07 -4.13 -14.47
CA GLU A 102 0.92 -3.07 -14.47
C GLU A 102 1.82 -3.15 -15.70
N ASN A 103 2.49 -2.04 -16.05
CA ASN A 103 3.45 -2.00 -17.15
C ASN A 103 4.59 -3.03 -17.03
N SER A 104 4.85 -3.55 -15.82
CA SER A 104 5.80 -4.63 -15.57
C SER A 104 5.25 -6.03 -15.91
N GLY A 105 4.03 -6.14 -16.42
CA GLY A 105 3.31 -7.40 -16.65
C GLY A 105 2.77 -8.06 -15.38
N ARG A 106 2.87 -7.39 -14.22
CA ARG A 106 2.38 -7.93 -12.94
C ARG A 106 0.91 -7.58 -12.76
N GLU A 107 0.09 -8.57 -12.44
CA GLU A 107 -1.31 -8.34 -12.09
C GLU A 107 -1.41 -7.86 -10.64
N ARG A 108 -2.11 -6.74 -10.43
CA ARG A 108 -2.43 -6.24 -9.10
C ARG A 108 -3.92 -6.13 -8.93
N GLU A 109 -4.35 -6.36 -7.69
CA GLU A 109 -5.73 -6.20 -7.28
C GLU A 109 -5.84 -5.01 -6.33
N TYR A 110 -6.84 -4.18 -6.61
CA TYR A 110 -7.07 -2.88 -6.01
C TYR A 110 -8.38 -2.92 -5.23
N PHE A 111 -8.35 -2.49 -3.97
CA PHE A 111 -9.50 -2.37 -3.09
C PHE A 111 -9.68 -0.90 -2.70
N TRP A 112 -10.65 -0.24 -3.30
CA TRP A 112 -10.86 1.19 -3.14
C TRP A 112 -12.08 1.49 -2.29
N TYR A 113 -11.85 1.96 -1.06
CA TYR A 113 -12.89 2.56 -0.24
C TYR A 113 -13.14 4.01 -0.66
N ARG A 114 -13.93 4.18 -1.73
CA ARG A 114 -14.09 5.47 -2.44
C ARG A 114 -14.60 6.59 -1.54
N ALA A 115 -15.55 6.29 -0.66
CA ALA A 115 -16.12 7.29 0.27
C ALA A 115 -15.10 7.89 1.24
N LYS A 116 -14.00 7.18 1.53
CA LYS A 116 -12.93 7.67 2.40
C LYS A 116 -11.64 7.99 1.65
N GLY A 117 -11.65 7.87 0.31
CA GLY A 117 -10.48 8.17 -0.53
C GLY A 117 -9.26 7.34 -0.16
N TYR A 118 -9.42 6.05 0.16
CA TYR A 118 -8.30 5.19 0.53
C TYR A 118 -8.30 3.90 -0.29
N MET A 119 -7.11 3.48 -0.71
CA MET A 119 -6.92 2.35 -1.59
C MET A 119 -5.87 1.42 -1.01
N VAL A 120 -6.16 0.13 -1.06
CA VAL A 120 -5.23 -0.95 -0.72
C VAL A 120 -4.91 -1.70 -2.00
N VAL A 121 -3.65 -2.06 -2.19
CA VAL A 121 -3.18 -2.78 -3.37
C VAL A 121 -2.47 -4.05 -2.94
N VAL A 122 -2.89 -5.17 -3.50
CA VAL A 122 -2.26 -6.48 -3.33
C VAL A 122 -1.82 -7.03 -4.68
N GLU A 123 -0.88 -7.95 -4.65
CA GLU A 123 -0.39 -8.68 -5.82
C GLU A 123 -0.55 -10.18 -5.57
N TYR A 124 -1.15 -10.90 -6.52
CA TYR A 124 -1.24 -12.35 -6.43
C TYR A 124 0.10 -12.96 -6.86
N ILE A 125 0.73 -13.68 -5.93
CA ILE A 125 1.96 -14.43 -6.11
C ILE A 125 1.63 -15.89 -5.84
N ASN A 126 1.07 -16.55 -6.86
CA ASN A 126 0.51 -17.91 -6.80
C ASN A 126 1.31 -18.85 -5.86
N PRO A 127 0.68 -19.45 -4.83
CA PRO A 127 -0.75 -19.41 -4.49
C PRO A 127 -1.17 -18.31 -3.49
N ASN A 128 -0.28 -17.36 -3.17
CA ASN A 128 -0.46 -16.42 -2.07
C ASN A 128 -0.73 -14.99 -2.56
N PHE A 129 -1.14 -14.11 -1.65
CA PHE A 129 -1.22 -12.66 -1.89
C PHE A 129 -0.13 -11.91 -1.12
N ALA A 130 0.37 -10.82 -1.70
CA ALA A 130 1.30 -9.90 -1.06
C ALA A 130 0.70 -8.49 -0.99
N LEU A 131 0.70 -7.88 0.19
CA LEU A 131 0.37 -6.45 0.34
C LEU A 131 1.47 -5.62 -0.32
N ILE A 132 1.09 -4.84 -1.34
CA ILE A 132 2.01 -3.95 -2.03
C ILE A 132 2.10 -2.60 -1.29
N THR A 133 0.95 -1.98 -1.03
CA THR A 133 0.84 -0.69 -0.34
C THR A 133 -0.61 -0.36 0.04
N GLY A 134 -0.80 0.69 0.84
CA GLY A 134 -2.08 1.35 1.08
C GLY A 134 -1.86 2.87 1.07
N PHE A 135 -2.74 3.62 0.40
CA PHE A 135 -2.56 5.06 0.19
C PHE A 135 -3.86 5.83 0.04
N CYS A 136 -3.78 7.15 0.27
CA CYS A 136 -4.87 8.07 0.01
C CYS A 136 -4.99 8.37 -1.49
N VAL A 137 -6.19 8.21 -2.04
CA VAL A 137 -6.56 8.71 -3.36
C VAL A 137 -7.04 10.14 -3.20
N ASP A 138 -6.26 11.08 -3.71
CA ASP A 138 -6.50 12.51 -3.64
C ASP A 138 -6.66 13.10 -5.06
N GLN A 139 -6.87 14.41 -5.16
CA GLN A 139 -7.11 15.07 -6.45
C GLN A 139 -5.97 14.85 -7.46
N SER A 140 -4.72 14.70 -6.99
CA SER A 140 -3.55 14.55 -7.85
C SER A 140 -3.47 13.18 -8.53
N ASN A 141 -4.00 12.13 -7.90
CA ASN A 141 -3.91 10.76 -8.39
C ASN A 141 -5.28 10.14 -8.73
N HIS A 142 -6.39 10.79 -8.39
CA HIS A 142 -7.75 10.29 -8.63
C HIS A 142 -8.00 9.95 -10.10
N ALA A 143 -7.67 10.85 -11.03
CA ALA A 143 -7.86 10.62 -12.46
C ALA A 143 -7.06 9.41 -12.97
N TYR A 144 -5.88 9.16 -12.41
CA TYR A 144 -5.06 8.01 -12.76
C TYR A 144 -5.73 6.68 -12.36
N TYR A 145 -6.22 6.58 -11.12
CA TYR A 145 -6.87 5.35 -10.65
C TYR A 145 -8.27 5.15 -11.25
N MET A 146 -8.99 6.22 -11.60
CA MET A 146 -10.22 6.12 -12.38
C MET A 146 -9.96 5.50 -13.77
N ARG A 147 -8.88 5.92 -14.45
CA ARG A 147 -8.49 5.29 -15.73
C ARG A 147 -8.13 3.82 -15.57
N LYS A 148 -7.43 3.44 -14.49
CA LYS A 148 -7.16 2.02 -14.22
C LYS A 148 -8.44 1.22 -14.01
N LEU A 149 -9.39 1.76 -13.25
CA LEU A 149 -10.69 1.11 -13.04
C LEU A 149 -11.48 0.93 -14.34
N GLN A 150 -11.41 1.90 -15.25
CA GLN A 150 -12.04 1.83 -16.57
C GLN A 150 -11.38 0.79 -17.50
N ASN A 151 -10.06 0.63 -17.39
CA ASN A 151 -9.25 -0.32 -18.18
C ASN A 151 -8.85 -1.54 -17.33
N LYS A 152 -9.74 -1.99 -16.46
CA LYS A 152 -9.52 -3.17 -15.63
C LYS A 152 -9.41 -4.42 -16.51
N ALA A 153 -8.62 -5.39 -16.04
CA ALA A 153 -8.52 -6.71 -16.66
C ALA A 153 -9.82 -7.50 -16.53
#